data_AF-V5HMB2-F1
#
_entry.id   AF-V5HMB2-F1
#
_cell.length_a   1.000
_cell.length_b   1.000
_cell.length_c   1.000
_cell.angle_alpha   90.00
_cell.angle_beta   90.00
_cell.angle_gamma   90.00
#
_symmetry.space_group_name_H-M   'P 1'
#
loop_
_entity.id
_entity.type
_entity.pdbx_description
1 polymer ?
#
loop_
_entity_poly.entity_id
_entity_poly.type
_entity_poly.pdbx_seq_one_letter_code
_entity_poly.pdbx_strand_id
1 'polypeptide(L)'
;QNGGGAFLIPYFVVLFLIGKPVYFMELAIGQFVSKSPVKVWKCVPALKGIGVAQVFSVFYVTVSYNYIMALCLFYVFASMQSQLPWTHCDPEWSDSNCFDSRAANRSVLNSSSATSSAEQYFQRHVLRDSGGFTLPSVLDWRMALCFLLAWTCEALSTLRGIRSVGKVVYLTSTMPYVVMISLLIITCLQDGAWNGIKAFFVPHWEKILEIEVWFKACEQSFFSLTTAFGHLIMYASFNDFNHQVGRDAFFISIADTMTSILAGCVVFATLGSLAHELNTDDVSQVLKGESDLALAFVTYPEALSRISFVPQLWSVMFFIMLFLLGLGTGVGDVQVITTVLTDQFPGLRKFRSHLSILFCVICFGTGLILCTDSGNALRLLFDNYGVGQAVFMYAIFEVVGLMWIYGLRNVCDDFEFMLKGKISWYWKMTWGFITPVSLIAIFIYGNATEGSASSLPPLGQIIGWVMAAIAIGQVPLWMLVTFVKAPGSTLIQKLKSTFTPDANYGPSDPNVRKEWKLWKAARNNKDSVVPIYAINGQENPSFTPDIINS
;
A
#
# COMPACT_ATOMS: atom_id res chain seq x y z
N GLN A 1 13.20 -9.07 15.27
CA GLN A 1 11.78 -9.42 15.11
C GLN A 1 11.61 -10.67 14.23
N ASN A 2 11.81 -10.62 12.90
CA ASN A 2 11.42 -11.74 12.01
C ASN A 2 12.59 -12.56 11.40
N GLY A 3 13.71 -12.68 12.10
CA GLY A 3 14.84 -13.51 11.66
C GLY A 3 15.99 -12.80 10.93
N GLY A 4 16.01 -11.46 10.92
CA GLY A 4 17.09 -10.67 10.31
C GLY A 4 17.23 -10.96 8.82
N GLY A 5 18.44 -11.23 8.34
CA GLY A 5 18.70 -11.54 6.92
C GLY A 5 17.97 -12.79 6.41
N ALA A 6 17.58 -13.70 7.30
CA ALA A 6 16.82 -14.90 6.96
C ALA A 6 15.42 -14.55 6.41
N PHE A 7 14.84 -13.41 6.81
CA PHE A 7 13.53 -12.91 6.38
C PHE A 7 13.45 -12.62 4.88
N LEU A 8 14.58 -12.36 4.22
CA LEU A 8 14.59 -12.09 2.78
C LEU A 8 14.10 -13.29 1.98
N ILE A 9 14.33 -14.52 2.45
CA ILE A 9 13.88 -15.74 1.78
C ILE A 9 12.35 -15.83 1.72
N PRO A 10 11.60 -15.84 2.86
CA PRO A 10 10.15 -15.86 2.81
C PRO A 10 9.58 -14.65 2.08
N TYR A 11 10.19 -13.47 2.24
CA TYR A 11 9.79 -12.28 1.49
C TYR A 11 9.89 -12.46 -0.03
N PHE A 12 11.03 -12.93 -0.55
CA PHE A 12 11.18 -13.16 -2.00
C PHE A 12 10.24 -14.26 -2.51
N VAL A 13 10.07 -15.35 -1.76
CA VAL A 13 9.14 -16.42 -2.15
C VAL A 13 7.71 -15.87 -2.25
N VAL A 14 7.25 -15.12 -1.26
CA VAL A 14 5.91 -14.52 -1.26
C VAL A 14 5.78 -13.47 -2.36
N LEU A 15 6.79 -12.62 -2.55
CA LEU A 15 6.82 -11.62 -3.62
C LEU A 15 6.66 -12.28 -5.00
N PHE A 16 7.41 -13.36 -5.29
CA PHE A 16 7.35 -14.01 -6.60
C PHE A 16 6.14 -14.93 -6.78
N LEU A 17 5.58 -15.51 -5.73
CA LEU A 17 4.44 -16.45 -5.85
C LEU A 17 3.07 -15.81 -5.63
N ILE A 18 3.02 -14.67 -4.94
CA ILE A 18 1.78 -14.02 -4.53
C ILE A 18 1.79 -12.54 -4.94
N GLY A 19 2.71 -11.74 -4.39
CA GLY A 19 2.71 -10.28 -4.57
C GLY A 19 2.75 -9.84 -6.04
N LYS A 20 3.81 -10.22 -6.75
CA LYS A 20 4.01 -9.90 -8.18
C LYS A 20 2.91 -10.46 -9.09
N PRO A 21 2.42 -11.70 -8.92
CA PRO A 21 1.22 -12.18 -9.60
C PRO A 21 0.00 -11.28 -9.43
N VAL A 22 -0.36 -10.91 -8.21
CA VAL A 22 -1.53 -10.03 -7.98
C VAL A 22 -1.26 -8.63 -8.55
N TYR A 23 -0.06 -8.09 -8.36
CA TYR A 23 0.37 -6.80 -8.91
C TYR A 23 0.21 -6.74 -10.44
N PHE A 24 0.75 -7.73 -11.16
CA PHE A 24 0.62 -7.80 -12.62
C PHE A 24 -0.84 -7.98 -13.05
N MET A 25 -1.62 -8.78 -12.31
CA MET A 25 -3.05 -8.98 -12.60
C MET A 25 -3.84 -7.67 -12.51
N GLU A 26 -3.68 -6.90 -11.43
CA GLU A 26 -4.38 -5.61 -11.23
C GLU A 26 -4.00 -4.60 -12.33
N LEU A 27 -2.70 -4.50 -12.65
CA LEU A 27 -2.25 -3.63 -13.73
C LEU A 27 -2.82 -4.06 -15.09
N ALA A 28 -2.77 -5.35 -15.41
CA ALA A 28 -3.25 -5.86 -16.69
C ALA A 28 -4.76 -5.69 -16.85
N ILE A 29 -5.55 -5.96 -15.80
CA ILE A 29 -7.01 -5.78 -15.87
C ILE A 29 -7.40 -4.30 -15.93
N GLY A 30 -6.68 -3.43 -15.20
CA GLY A 30 -6.88 -1.99 -15.25
C GLY A 30 -6.63 -1.42 -16.64
N GLN A 31 -5.52 -1.80 -17.27
CA GLN A 31 -5.19 -1.41 -18.65
C GLN A 31 -6.20 -1.95 -19.66
N PHE A 32 -6.56 -3.23 -19.54
CA PHE A 32 -7.48 -3.90 -20.46
C PHE A 32 -8.86 -3.25 -20.50
N VAL A 33 -9.45 -2.99 -19.32
CA VAL A 33 -10.80 -2.39 -19.26
C VAL A 33 -10.74 -0.88 -19.48
N SER A 34 -9.64 -0.22 -19.06
CA SER A 34 -9.45 1.24 -19.08
C SER A 34 -10.59 1.98 -18.36
N LYS A 35 -10.93 1.48 -17.17
CA LYS A 35 -11.97 2.02 -16.27
C LYS A 35 -11.54 1.91 -14.81
N SER A 36 -12.29 2.62 -13.95
CA SER A 36 -12.09 2.59 -12.50
C SER A 36 -12.24 1.18 -11.88
N PRO A 37 -11.68 0.96 -10.67
CA PRO A 37 -11.75 -0.33 -9.96
C PRO A 37 -13.18 -0.87 -9.81
N VAL A 38 -14.17 0.01 -9.61
CA VAL A 38 -15.59 -0.37 -9.52
C VAL A 38 -16.14 -0.90 -10.84
N LYS A 39 -15.67 -0.38 -11.99
CA LYS A 39 -16.20 -0.76 -13.32
C LYS A 39 -15.52 -1.98 -13.92
N VAL A 40 -14.31 -2.32 -13.47
CA VAL A 40 -13.62 -3.55 -13.87
C VAL A 40 -14.48 -4.78 -13.59
N TRP A 41 -15.20 -4.76 -12.46
CA TRP A 41 -16.14 -5.81 -12.03
C TRP A 41 -17.37 -6.00 -12.92
N LYS A 42 -17.49 -5.32 -14.08
CA LYS A 42 -18.47 -5.70 -15.10
C LYS A 42 -18.25 -7.12 -15.66
N CYS A 43 -17.06 -7.70 -15.48
CA CYS A 43 -16.79 -9.12 -15.75
C CYS A 43 -17.58 -10.05 -14.82
N VAL A 44 -17.79 -9.64 -13.57
CA VAL A 44 -18.56 -10.38 -12.55
C VAL A 44 -19.35 -9.36 -11.73
N PRO A 45 -20.55 -8.95 -12.21
CA PRO A 45 -21.32 -7.87 -11.60
C PRO A 45 -21.59 -8.06 -10.10
N ALA A 46 -21.77 -9.32 -9.65
CA ALA A 46 -21.91 -9.69 -8.24
C ALA A 46 -20.80 -9.13 -7.33
N LEU A 47 -19.57 -9.01 -7.86
CA LEU A 47 -18.38 -8.63 -7.12
C LEU A 47 -18.04 -7.14 -7.27
N LYS A 48 -18.92 -6.34 -7.88
CA LYS A 48 -18.77 -4.88 -7.97
C LYS A 48 -18.51 -4.20 -6.61
N GLY A 49 -19.03 -4.80 -5.53
CA GLY A 49 -18.82 -4.32 -4.17
C GLY A 49 -17.37 -4.30 -3.72
N ILE A 50 -16.47 -5.11 -4.32
CA ILE A 50 -15.03 -5.09 -4.00
C ILE A 50 -14.43 -3.71 -4.28
N GLY A 51 -14.66 -3.19 -5.49
CA GLY A 51 -14.18 -1.86 -5.86
C GLY A 51 -14.79 -0.73 -5.03
N VAL A 52 -16.00 -0.92 -4.49
CA VAL A 52 -16.62 0.08 -3.59
C VAL A 52 -16.03 -0.04 -2.18
N ALA A 53 -15.80 -1.25 -1.68
CA ALA A 53 -15.13 -1.50 -0.41
C ALA A 53 -13.72 -0.87 -0.40
N GLN A 54 -12.94 -1.11 -1.46
CA GLN A 54 -11.62 -0.51 -1.67
C GLN A 54 -11.67 1.02 -1.56
N VAL A 55 -12.67 1.69 -2.14
CA VAL A 55 -12.82 3.15 -2.05
C VAL A 55 -13.04 3.65 -0.62
N PHE A 56 -13.81 2.92 0.20
CA PHE A 56 -14.00 3.27 1.62
C PHE A 56 -12.72 3.07 2.42
N SER A 57 -11.99 1.97 2.21
CA SER A 57 -10.70 1.76 2.86
C SER A 57 -9.66 2.79 2.43
N VAL A 58 -9.60 3.15 1.14
CA VAL A 58 -8.74 4.25 0.65
C VAL A 58 -9.08 5.57 1.34
N PHE A 59 -10.37 5.88 1.54
CA PHE A 59 -10.77 7.07 2.30
C PHE A 59 -10.23 7.04 3.74
N TYR A 60 -10.32 5.90 4.44
CA TYR A 60 -9.75 5.74 5.78
C TYR A 60 -8.23 5.91 5.81
N VAL A 61 -7.51 5.28 4.87
CA VAL A 61 -6.05 5.44 4.70
C VAL A 61 -5.71 6.90 4.48
N THR A 62 -6.37 7.56 3.53
CA THR A 62 -5.98 8.92 3.11
C THR A 62 -6.03 9.89 4.29
N VAL A 63 -7.07 9.77 5.13
CA VAL A 63 -7.26 10.63 6.31
C VAL A 63 -6.19 10.36 7.36
N SER A 64 -5.90 9.09 7.69
CA SER A 64 -4.90 8.74 8.70
C SER A 64 -3.46 9.01 8.24
N TYR A 65 -3.17 8.80 6.96
CA TYR A 65 -1.85 9.00 6.37
C TYR A 65 -1.50 10.49 6.23
N ASN A 66 -2.50 11.33 5.91
CA ASN A 66 -2.31 12.79 5.94
C ASN A 66 -1.95 13.33 7.32
N TYR A 67 -2.42 12.69 8.39
CA TYR A 67 -2.02 13.06 9.74
C TYR A 67 -0.53 12.75 10.00
N ILE A 68 -0.01 11.62 9.48
CA ILE A 68 1.43 11.32 9.54
C ILE A 68 2.24 12.32 8.71
N MET A 69 1.75 12.74 7.53
CA MET A 69 2.37 13.82 6.76
C MET A 69 2.39 15.15 7.53
N ALA A 70 1.33 15.46 8.28
CA ALA A 70 1.29 16.64 9.14
C ALA A 70 2.33 16.57 10.26
N LEU A 71 2.55 15.39 10.87
CA LEU A 71 3.65 15.18 11.82
C LEU A 71 5.01 15.44 11.16
N CYS A 72 5.23 14.96 9.93
CA CYS A 72 6.46 15.24 9.18
C CYS A 72 6.66 16.74 8.98
N LEU A 73 5.63 17.47 8.54
CA LEU A 73 5.69 18.92 8.37
C LEU A 73 5.94 19.66 9.69
N PHE A 74 5.32 19.23 10.79
CA PHE A 74 5.56 19.77 12.12
C PHE A 74 7.06 19.66 12.47
N TYR A 75 7.65 18.49 12.26
CA TYR A 75 9.07 18.26 12.50
C TYR A 75 9.99 18.99 11.51
N VAL A 76 9.58 19.21 10.25
CA VAL A 76 10.32 20.08 9.31
C VAL A 76 10.43 21.49 9.88
N PHE A 77 9.33 22.08 10.34
CA PHE A 77 9.35 23.42 10.94
C PHE A 77 10.12 23.44 12.27
N ALA A 78 9.97 22.43 13.11
CA ALA A 78 10.72 22.30 14.35
C ALA A 78 12.24 22.13 14.12
N SER A 79 12.65 21.50 13.02
CA SER A 79 14.06 21.33 12.64
C SER A 79 14.75 22.63 12.21
N MET A 80 14.01 23.70 11.92
CA MET A 80 14.56 24.99 11.48
C MET A 80 15.04 25.87 12.65
N GLN A 81 14.89 25.40 13.89
CA GLN A 81 15.38 26.10 15.08
C GLN A 81 16.91 26.01 15.20
N SER A 82 17.52 27.00 15.86
CA SER A 82 18.98 27.04 16.08
C SER A 82 19.46 25.81 16.87
N GLN A 83 18.68 25.37 17.85
CA GLN A 83 18.85 24.12 18.55
C GLN A 83 17.62 23.23 18.29
N LEU A 84 17.84 21.96 17.96
CA LEU A 84 16.76 21.00 17.75
C LEU A 84 15.99 20.80 19.07
N PRO A 85 14.65 20.96 19.09
CA PRO A 85 13.89 21.03 20.34
C PRO A 85 13.86 19.70 21.11
N TRP A 86 14.00 18.56 20.43
CA TRP A 86 14.09 17.24 21.06
C TRP A 86 15.46 16.92 21.68
N THR A 87 16.43 17.84 21.65
CA THR A 87 17.78 17.58 22.20
C THR A 87 17.94 17.90 23.68
N HIS A 88 17.04 18.69 24.26
CA HIS A 88 17.08 19.12 25.65
C HIS A 88 15.69 19.00 26.30
N CYS A 89 15.64 18.86 27.61
CA CYS A 89 14.41 18.86 28.38
C CYS A 89 13.93 20.29 28.67
N ASP A 90 12.84 20.70 28.03
CA ASP A 90 12.20 22.01 28.27
C ASP A 90 11.12 21.88 29.35
N PRO A 91 11.11 22.74 30.40
CA PRO A 91 10.08 22.74 31.43
C PRO A 91 8.64 22.91 30.92
N GLU A 92 8.41 23.45 29.71
CA GLU A 92 7.06 23.63 29.16
C GLU A 92 6.34 22.31 28.86
N TRP A 93 7.08 21.25 28.53
CA TRP A 93 6.49 19.97 28.11
C TRP A 93 7.11 18.73 28.76
N SER A 94 8.33 18.84 29.31
CA SER A 94 8.99 17.73 29.98
C SER A 94 8.62 17.61 31.47
N ASP A 95 8.72 16.41 32.03
CA ASP A 95 8.68 16.22 33.48
C ASP A 95 10.08 16.03 34.11
N SER A 96 10.09 15.81 35.42
CA SER A 96 11.27 15.53 36.23
C SER A 96 12.03 14.26 35.83
N ASN A 97 11.45 13.37 35.03
CA ASN A 97 12.07 12.11 34.59
C ASN A 97 12.71 12.24 33.20
N CYS A 98 12.70 13.44 32.61
CA CYS A 98 13.33 13.72 31.33
C CYS A 98 14.86 13.80 31.45
N PHE A 99 15.58 13.19 30.50
CA PHE A 99 17.01 13.41 30.32
C PHE A 99 17.35 13.87 28.89
N ASP A 100 18.36 14.73 28.78
CA ASP A 100 18.81 15.28 27.51
C ASP A 100 19.32 14.18 26.57
N SER A 101 18.77 14.14 25.36
CA SER A 101 19.13 13.12 24.36
C SER A 101 20.58 13.21 23.88
N ARG A 102 21.29 14.30 24.16
CA ARG A 102 22.74 14.47 23.88
C ARG A 102 23.65 14.19 25.08
N ALA A 103 23.12 13.94 26.26
CA ALA A 103 23.94 13.69 27.44
C ALA A 103 24.74 12.37 27.27
N ALA A 104 26.07 12.46 27.31
CA ALA A 104 26.97 11.31 27.16
C ALA A 104 26.96 10.37 28.38
N ASN A 105 26.65 10.88 29.57
CA ASN A 105 26.64 10.11 30.80
C ASN A 105 25.22 9.65 31.16
N ARG A 106 24.91 8.41 30.76
CA ARG A 106 23.73 7.67 31.22
C ARG A 106 23.76 7.30 32.71
N SER A 107 24.77 7.73 33.48
CA SER A 107 24.93 7.37 34.90
C SER A 107 23.82 7.87 35.83
N VAL A 108 22.81 8.57 35.31
CA VAL A 108 21.58 8.98 36.02
C VAL A 108 20.42 7.98 35.80
N LEU A 109 20.57 6.96 34.94
CA LEU A 109 19.53 5.97 34.57
C LEU A 109 19.35 4.80 35.57
N ASN A 110 19.44 5.05 36.88
CA ASN A 110 19.02 4.06 37.89
C ASN A 110 17.52 4.12 38.21
N SER A 111 16.76 4.99 37.54
CA SER A 111 15.31 5.05 37.63
C SER A 111 14.71 4.33 36.43
N SER A 112 13.96 3.25 36.65
CA SER A 112 13.22 2.49 35.62
C SER A 112 12.15 3.31 34.87
N SER A 113 12.00 4.60 35.19
CA SER A 113 11.01 5.52 34.66
C SER A 113 11.62 6.72 33.91
N ALA A 114 12.94 6.79 33.73
CA ALA A 114 13.58 7.90 33.02
C ALA A 114 13.38 7.76 31.50
N THR A 115 12.91 8.82 30.84
CA THR A 115 12.66 8.85 29.39
C THR A 115 13.42 10.00 28.74
N SER A 116 13.83 9.80 27.48
CA SER A 116 14.63 10.82 26.78
C SER A 116 13.83 12.05 26.39
N SER A 117 14.51 13.18 26.23
CA SER A 117 13.92 14.42 25.72
C SER A 117 13.20 14.25 24.39
N ALA A 118 13.72 13.42 23.46
CA ALA A 118 13.05 13.16 22.19
C ALA A 118 11.72 12.40 22.33
N GLU A 119 11.67 11.45 23.26
CA GLU A 119 10.46 10.67 23.53
C GLU A 119 9.37 11.53 24.17
N GLN A 120 9.73 12.30 25.20
CA GLN A 120 8.79 13.22 25.83
C GLN A 120 8.34 14.35 24.90
N TYR A 121 9.25 14.87 24.07
CA TYR A 121 8.88 15.85 23.04
C TYR A 121 7.80 15.29 22.11
N PHE A 122 7.97 14.07 21.60
CA PHE A 122 6.98 13.46 20.74
C PHE A 122 5.66 13.17 21.47
N GLN A 123 5.69 12.49 22.62
CA GLN A 123 4.49 12.07 23.34
C GLN A 123 3.70 13.25 23.91
N ARG A 124 4.39 14.20 24.57
CA ARG A 124 3.74 15.27 25.34
C ARG A 124 3.57 16.57 24.57
N HIS A 125 4.56 16.94 23.76
CA HIS A 125 4.53 18.23 23.06
C HIS A 125 3.86 18.14 21.69
N VAL A 126 4.17 17.09 20.91
CA VAL A 126 3.67 16.91 19.54
C VAL A 126 2.32 16.19 19.52
N LEU A 127 2.22 15.00 20.14
CA LEU A 127 0.98 14.22 20.18
C LEU A 127 0.01 14.72 21.26
N ARG A 128 0.54 15.25 22.37
CA ARG A 128 -0.25 15.56 23.58
C ARG A 128 -1.04 14.34 24.08
N ASP A 129 -0.42 13.17 23.97
CA ASP A 129 -1.03 11.90 24.34
C ASP A 129 -1.11 11.80 25.86
N SER A 130 -2.31 11.55 26.38
CA SER A 130 -2.57 11.38 27.81
C SER A 130 -2.31 9.94 28.29
N GLY A 131 -1.91 9.02 27.39
CA GLY A 131 -1.59 7.63 27.71
C GLY A 131 -2.80 6.69 27.74
N GLY A 132 -3.96 7.16 27.27
CA GLY A 132 -5.19 6.35 27.15
C GLY A 132 -6.12 6.89 26.08
N PHE A 133 -7.05 6.05 25.59
CA PHE A 133 -8.10 6.51 24.67
C PHE A 133 -9.14 7.32 25.45
N THR A 134 -8.95 8.63 25.46
CA THR A 134 -9.91 9.61 25.94
C THR A 134 -10.81 10.07 24.79
N LEU A 135 -11.97 10.66 25.10
CA LEU A 135 -12.72 11.36 24.06
C LEU A 135 -11.89 12.58 23.61
N PRO A 136 -11.85 12.88 22.30
CA PRO A 136 -11.17 14.07 21.77
C PRO A 136 -11.62 15.33 22.52
N SER A 137 -10.69 16.00 23.20
CA SER A 137 -11.03 17.09 24.11
C SER A 137 -10.55 18.45 23.60
N VAL A 138 -9.29 18.52 23.17
CA VAL A 138 -8.64 19.77 22.75
C VAL A 138 -8.00 19.59 21.38
N LEU A 139 -8.33 20.50 20.45
CA LEU A 139 -7.71 20.59 19.14
C LEU A 139 -6.35 21.30 19.25
N ASP A 140 -5.27 20.65 18.80
CA ASP A 140 -3.98 21.31 18.61
C ASP A 140 -3.96 22.06 17.28
N TRP A 141 -4.08 23.39 17.37
CA TRP A 141 -4.09 24.27 16.20
C TRP A 141 -2.80 24.17 15.37
N ARG A 142 -1.65 23.85 15.99
CA ARG A 142 -0.36 23.74 15.29
C ARG A 142 -0.37 22.52 14.38
N MET A 143 -0.89 21.40 14.89
CA MET A 143 -1.09 20.19 14.11
C MET A 143 -2.14 20.40 13.01
N ALA A 144 -3.24 21.09 13.32
CA ALA A 144 -4.28 21.41 12.35
C ALA A 144 -3.76 22.27 11.18
N LEU A 145 -2.83 23.21 11.43
CA LEU A 145 -2.18 23.97 10.36
C LEU A 145 -1.23 23.12 9.50
N CYS A 146 -0.45 22.23 10.11
CA CYS A 146 0.38 21.29 9.36
C CYS A 146 -0.47 20.33 8.53
N PHE A 147 -1.60 19.89 9.07
CA PHE A 147 -2.59 19.06 8.38
C PHE A 147 -3.25 19.81 7.22
N LEU A 148 -3.62 21.07 7.41
CA LEU A 148 -4.12 21.93 6.33
C LEU A 148 -3.08 22.08 5.21
N LEU A 149 -1.80 22.26 5.55
CA LEU A 149 -0.72 22.36 4.58
C LEU A 149 -0.52 21.04 3.81
N ALA A 150 -0.55 19.89 4.48
CA ALA A 150 -0.48 18.57 3.84
C ALA A 150 -1.60 18.39 2.79
N TRP A 151 -2.85 18.63 3.18
CA TRP A 151 -4.00 18.56 2.27
C TRP A 151 -3.93 19.58 1.13
N THR A 152 -3.38 20.77 1.40
CA THR A 152 -3.16 21.78 0.37
C THR A 152 -2.15 21.29 -0.67
N CYS A 153 -1.01 20.74 -0.24
CA CYS A 153 -0.02 20.15 -1.13
C CYS A 153 -0.59 19.01 -1.98
N GLU A 154 -1.41 18.15 -1.38
CA GLU A 154 -2.07 17.03 -2.07
C GLU A 154 -3.14 17.50 -3.08
N ALA A 155 -3.97 18.47 -2.70
CA ALA A 155 -4.96 19.07 -3.57
C ALA A 155 -4.29 19.76 -4.77
N LEU A 156 -3.22 20.55 -4.53
CA LEU A 156 -2.43 21.19 -5.58
C LEU A 156 -1.81 20.15 -6.53
N SER A 157 -1.35 19.03 -5.99
CA SER A 157 -0.73 17.94 -6.76
C SER A 157 -1.72 17.23 -7.69
N THR A 158 -3.02 17.28 -7.41
CA THR A 158 -4.08 16.60 -8.18
C THR A 158 -4.89 17.53 -9.10
N LEU A 159 -4.65 18.86 -9.08
CA LEU A 159 -5.46 19.85 -9.81
C LEU A 159 -5.68 19.56 -11.29
N ARG A 160 -4.66 19.08 -12.02
CA ARG A 160 -4.77 18.75 -13.46
C ARG A 160 -4.93 17.25 -13.70
N GLY A 161 -5.39 16.50 -12.70
CA GLY A 161 -5.51 15.04 -12.72
C GLY A 161 -4.16 14.38 -13.01
N ILE A 162 -4.18 13.30 -13.78
CA ILE A 162 -3.00 12.45 -14.04
C ILE A 162 -1.79 13.21 -14.64
N ARG A 163 -2.02 14.32 -15.35
CA ARG A 163 -0.95 15.17 -15.90
C ARG A 163 -0.17 15.91 -14.80
N SER A 164 -0.84 16.29 -13.72
CA SER A 164 -0.20 16.91 -12.55
C SER A 164 0.53 15.86 -11.74
N VAL A 165 -0.14 14.72 -11.49
CA VAL A 165 0.44 13.56 -10.80
C VAL A 165 1.75 13.14 -11.44
N GLY A 166 1.79 12.96 -12.77
CA GLY A 166 3.00 12.58 -13.49
C GLY A 166 4.16 13.59 -13.38
N LYS A 167 3.89 14.86 -13.05
CA LYS A 167 4.94 15.86 -12.78
C LYS A 167 5.42 15.82 -11.34
N VAL A 168 4.49 15.69 -10.39
CA VAL A 168 4.79 15.63 -8.95
C VAL A 168 5.59 14.36 -8.63
N VAL A 169 5.31 13.26 -9.34
CA VAL A 169 6.05 11.99 -9.20
C VAL A 169 7.55 12.16 -9.42
N TYR A 170 8.02 13.06 -10.30
CA TYR A 170 9.47 13.28 -10.44
C TYR A 170 10.09 13.77 -9.12
N LEU A 171 9.40 14.61 -8.37
CA LEU A 171 9.89 15.06 -7.06
C LEU A 171 9.72 13.98 -6.00
N THR A 172 8.51 13.42 -5.87
CA THR A 172 8.17 12.49 -4.78
C THR A 172 8.85 11.14 -4.92
N SER A 173 9.22 10.71 -6.13
CA SER A 173 9.96 9.46 -6.33
C SER A 173 11.47 9.63 -6.30
N THR A 174 12.04 10.73 -6.79
CA THR A 174 13.52 10.85 -6.91
C THR A 174 14.19 11.41 -5.66
N MET A 175 13.59 12.42 -5.02
CA MET A 175 14.19 13.07 -3.84
C MET A 175 14.40 12.10 -2.67
N PRO A 176 13.49 11.14 -2.37
CA PRO A 176 13.75 10.16 -1.33
C PRO A 176 15.04 9.37 -1.56
N TYR A 177 15.39 8.98 -2.79
CA TYR A 177 16.66 8.29 -3.05
C TYR A 177 17.86 9.20 -2.82
N VAL A 178 17.77 10.47 -3.22
CA VAL A 178 18.84 11.45 -2.96
C VAL A 178 19.08 11.57 -1.46
N VAL A 179 18.01 11.70 -0.67
CA VAL A 179 18.10 11.80 0.78
C VAL A 179 18.60 10.50 1.40
N MET A 180 18.06 9.34 1.04
CA MET A 180 18.48 8.04 1.58
C MET A 180 19.95 7.76 1.29
N ILE A 181 20.42 8.00 0.06
CA ILE A 181 21.83 7.79 -0.30
C ILE A 181 22.73 8.75 0.48
N SER A 182 22.33 10.02 0.60
CA SER A 182 23.10 11.02 1.37
C SER A 182 23.16 10.66 2.86
N LEU A 183 22.03 10.23 3.44
CA LEU A 183 21.94 9.77 4.83
C LEU A 183 22.77 8.51 5.05
N LEU A 184 22.75 7.56 4.11
CA LEU A 184 23.60 6.36 4.18
C LEU A 184 25.09 6.74 4.22
N ILE A 185 25.51 7.65 3.33
CA ILE A 185 26.92 8.08 3.30
C ILE A 185 27.32 8.72 4.63
N ILE A 186 26.57 9.71 5.13
CA ILE A 186 26.96 10.42 6.35
C ILE A 186 26.89 9.52 7.60
N THR A 187 25.92 8.60 7.67
CA THR A 187 25.78 7.67 8.80
C THR A 187 26.89 6.62 8.77
N CYS A 188 27.26 6.09 7.60
CA CYS A 188 28.41 5.18 7.48
C CYS A 188 29.76 5.83 7.82
N LEU A 189 29.87 7.17 7.81
CA LEU A 189 31.05 7.88 8.29
C LEU A 189 31.12 7.96 9.83
N GLN A 190 30.03 7.64 10.54
CA GLN A 190 29.99 7.58 12.00
C GLN A 190 30.46 6.22 12.51
N ASP A 191 31.05 6.22 13.70
CA ASP A 191 31.47 4.99 14.37
C ASP A 191 30.25 4.13 14.73
N GLY A 192 30.39 2.81 14.62
CA GLY A 192 29.33 1.85 14.95
C GLY A 192 28.27 1.59 13.87
N ALA A 193 28.17 2.43 12.82
CA ALA A 193 27.18 2.27 11.77
C ALA A 193 27.25 0.90 11.05
N TRP A 194 28.47 0.39 10.83
CA TRP A 194 28.66 -0.92 10.19
C TRP A 194 28.16 -2.09 11.05
N ASN A 195 28.21 -1.97 12.38
CA ASN A 195 27.66 -2.98 13.28
C ASN A 195 26.14 -3.07 13.13
N GLY A 196 25.47 -1.93 12.93
CA GLY A 196 24.05 -1.88 12.64
C GLY A 196 23.69 -2.53 11.30
N ILE A 197 24.39 -2.18 10.22
CA ILE A 197 24.17 -2.82 8.90
C ILE A 197 24.42 -4.33 8.99
N LYS A 198 25.46 -4.76 9.71
CA LYS A 198 25.71 -6.18 9.95
C LYS A 198 24.53 -6.82 10.67
N ALA A 199 24.00 -6.19 11.73
CA ALA A 199 22.84 -6.70 12.47
C ALA A 199 21.58 -6.85 11.59
N PHE A 200 21.41 -6.01 10.56
CA PHE A 200 20.31 -6.14 9.60
C PHE A 200 20.36 -7.45 8.80
N PHE A 201 21.56 -7.87 8.39
CA PHE A 201 21.76 -9.04 7.52
C PHE A 201 22.11 -10.34 8.26
N VAL A 202 22.36 -10.30 9.58
CA VAL A 202 22.61 -11.53 10.37
C VAL A 202 21.37 -12.43 10.30
N PRO A 203 21.49 -13.67 9.77
CA PRO A 203 20.35 -14.56 9.62
C PRO A 203 20.11 -15.38 10.89
N HIS A 204 18.86 -15.40 11.36
CA HIS A 204 18.41 -16.31 12.41
C HIS A 204 17.47 -17.37 11.81
N TRP A 205 18.03 -18.51 11.43
CA TRP A 205 17.35 -19.55 10.64
C TRP A 205 16.15 -20.19 11.34
N GLU A 206 16.17 -20.26 12.66
CA GLU A 206 15.08 -20.83 13.47
C GLU A 206 13.75 -20.11 13.22
N LYS A 207 13.81 -18.79 12.96
CA LYS A 207 12.63 -17.96 12.69
C LYS A 207 11.92 -18.29 11.38
N ILE A 208 12.59 -18.87 10.37
CA ILE A 208 11.94 -19.24 9.10
C ILE A 208 10.89 -20.36 9.30
N LEU A 209 11.06 -21.18 10.34
CA LEU A 209 10.10 -22.26 10.66
C LEU A 209 8.80 -21.73 11.28
N GLU A 210 8.80 -20.49 11.76
CA GLU A 210 7.62 -19.84 12.33
C GLU A 210 6.72 -19.35 11.20
N ILE A 211 5.50 -19.89 11.13
CA ILE A 211 4.50 -19.51 10.12
C ILE A 211 4.11 -18.02 10.20
N GLU A 212 4.20 -17.39 11.37
CA GLU A 212 4.01 -15.95 11.56
C GLU A 212 4.98 -15.12 10.70
N VAL A 213 6.23 -15.58 10.53
CA VAL A 213 7.22 -14.89 9.69
C VAL A 213 6.79 -14.85 8.22
N TRP A 214 6.15 -15.91 7.74
CA TRP A 214 5.59 -15.96 6.38
C TRP A 214 4.34 -15.09 6.24
N PHE A 215 3.50 -15.03 7.26
CA PHE A 215 2.37 -14.10 7.33
C PHE A 215 2.87 -12.64 7.24
N LYS A 216 3.87 -12.27 8.04
CA LYS A 216 4.49 -10.93 8.02
C LYS A 216 5.18 -10.60 6.70
N ALA A 217 5.80 -11.59 6.04
CA ALA A 217 6.35 -11.42 4.69
C ALA A 217 5.25 -11.11 3.65
N CYS A 218 4.10 -11.76 3.77
CA CYS A 218 2.94 -11.51 2.91
C CYS A 218 2.32 -10.14 3.16
N GLU A 219 2.13 -9.79 4.43
CA GLU A 219 1.69 -8.45 4.86
C GLU A 219 2.58 -7.36 4.26
N GLN A 220 3.89 -7.47 4.46
CA GLN A 220 4.86 -6.54 3.91
C GLN A 220 4.77 -6.43 2.38
N SER A 221 4.67 -7.57 1.66
CA SER A 221 4.59 -7.55 0.21
C SER A 221 3.33 -6.85 -0.31
N PHE A 222 2.18 -7.01 0.35
CA PHE A 222 0.91 -6.43 -0.09
C PHE A 222 0.84 -4.93 0.17
N PHE A 223 1.23 -4.50 1.38
CA PHE A 223 1.21 -3.09 1.74
C PHE A 223 2.30 -2.31 0.99
N SER A 224 3.50 -2.86 0.80
CA SER A 224 4.57 -2.18 0.04
C SER A 224 4.18 -1.93 -1.42
N LEU A 225 3.61 -2.94 -2.08
CA LEU A 225 3.18 -2.83 -3.47
C LEU A 225 1.80 -2.18 -3.66
N THR A 226 1.12 -1.78 -2.57
CA THR A 226 -0.23 -1.21 -2.57
C THR A 226 -1.25 -2.06 -3.35
N THR A 227 -1.12 -3.38 -3.20
CA THR A 227 -1.91 -4.36 -3.96
C THR A 227 -3.30 -4.54 -3.32
N ALA A 228 -4.33 -4.73 -4.15
CA ALA A 228 -5.73 -4.90 -3.75
C ALA A 228 -6.41 -3.66 -3.13
N PHE A 229 -5.83 -2.47 -3.31
CA PHE A 229 -6.45 -1.19 -2.98
C PHE A 229 -7.14 -0.51 -4.17
N GLY A 230 -6.95 -1.03 -5.40
CA GLY A 230 -7.48 -0.44 -6.63
C GLY A 230 -6.64 0.71 -7.22
N HIS A 231 -5.52 1.12 -6.58
CA HIS A 231 -4.58 2.09 -7.13
C HIS A 231 -3.97 1.63 -8.44
N LEU A 232 -3.51 0.38 -8.48
CA LEU A 232 -2.86 -0.20 -9.64
C LEU A 232 -3.82 -0.27 -10.82
N ILE A 233 -5.04 -0.73 -10.58
CA ILE A 233 -6.13 -0.74 -11.56
C ILE A 233 -6.39 0.68 -12.09
N MET A 234 -6.46 1.67 -11.19
CA MET A 234 -6.67 3.07 -11.56
C MET A 234 -5.51 3.61 -12.41
N TYR A 235 -4.26 3.43 -12.00
CA TYR A 235 -3.11 3.93 -12.76
C TYR A 235 -3.02 3.28 -14.13
N ALA A 236 -3.15 1.96 -14.19
CA ALA A 236 -3.13 1.22 -15.44
C ALA A 236 -4.29 1.58 -16.37
N SER A 237 -5.43 2.05 -15.84
CA SER A 237 -6.55 2.50 -16.67
C SER A 237 -6.25 3.71 -17.56
N PHE A 238 -5.15 4.43 -17.28
CA PHE A 238 -4.66 5.54 -18.09
C PHE A 238 -3.55 5.15 -19.07
N ASN A 239 -3.08 3.89 -19.05
CA ASN A 239 -2.09 3.41 -20.01
C ASN A 239 -2.68 3.27 -21.41
N ASP A 240 -1.80 3.34 -22.42
CA ASP A 240 -2.16 2.93 -23.76
C ASP A 240 -2.49 1.42 -23.78
N PHE A 241 -3.51 1.04 -24.54
CA PHE A 241 -4.03 -0.33 -24.53
C PHE A 241 -2.96 -1.39 -24.85
N ASN A 242 -2.06 -1.11 -25.79
CA ASN A 242 -1.01 -2.05 -26.22
C ASN A 242 0.32 -1.89 -25.44
N HIS A 243 0.34 -1.11 -24.35
CA HIS A 243 1.56 -0.90 -23.57
C HIS A 243 1.99 -2.18 -22.86
N GLN A 244 3.31 -2.40 -22.75
CA GLN A 244 3.88 -3.65 -22.19
C GLN A 244 3.87 -3.66 -20.66
N VAL A 245 2.68 -3.70 -20.07
CA VAL A 245 2.49 -3.59 -18.62
C VAL A 245 3.16 -4.71 -17.81
N GLY A 246 3.37 -5.89 -18.40
CA GLY A 246 4.10 -6.98 -17.75
C GLY A 246 5.58 -6.68 -17.49
N ARG A 247 6.19 -5.85 -18.35
CA ARG A 247 7.57 -5.39 -18.17
C ARG A 247 7.65 -4.39 -17.02
N ASP A 248 6.70 -3.46 -16.97
CA ASP A 248 6.62 -2.47 -15.90
C ASP A 248 6.41 -3.14 -14.55
N ALA A 249 5.49 -4.10 -14.47
CA ALA A 249 5.25 -4.90 -13.27
C ALA A 249 6.54 -5.58 -12.77
N PHE A 250 7.37 -6.11 -13.67
CA PHE A 250 8.65 -6.73 -13.28
C PHE A 250 9.64 -5.73 -12.68
N PHE A 251 9.85 -4.60 -13.36
CA PHE A 251 10.80 -3.59 -12.89
C PHE A 251 10.35 -2.93 -11.59
N ILE A 252 9.06 -2.63 -11.46
CA ILE A 252 8.54 -1.99 -10.25
C ILE A 252 8.65 -2.92 -9.04
N SER A 253 8.33 -4.21 -9.17
CA SER A 253 8.49 -5.15 -8.05
C SER A 253 9.94 -5.28 -7.58
N ILE A 254 10.92 -5.22 -8.49
CA ILE A 254 12.35 -5.25 -8.12
C ILE A 254 12.76 -3.93 -7.48
N ALA A 255 12.36 -2.80 -8.06
CA ALA A 255 12.69 -1.48 -7.56
C ALA A 255 12.14 -1.27 -6.13
N ASP A 256 10.92 -1.71 -5.86
CA ASP A 256 10.30 -1.71 -4.53
C ASP A 256 11.19 -2.43 -3.51
N THR A 257 11.54 -3.69 -3.77
CA THR A 257 12.41 -4.46 -2.86
C THR A 257 13.80 -3.84 -2.68
N MET A 258 14.43 -3.36 -3.75
CA MET A 258 15.74 -2.70 -3.66
C MET A 258 15.66 -1.42 -2.81
N THR A 259 14.55 -0.69 -2.91
CA THR A 259 14.30 0.50 -2.11
C THR A 259 14.10 0.14 -0.65
N SER A 260 13.36 -0.92 -0.33
CA SER A 260 13.19 -1.39 1.05
C SER A 260 14.52 -1.85 1.67
N ILE A 261 15.39 -2.53 0.89
CA ILE A 261 16.73 -2.93 1.37
C ILE A 261 17.61 -1.69 1.61
N LEU A 262 17.59 -0.72 0.70
CA LEU A 262 18.32 0.55 0.86
C LEU A 262 17.85 1.30 2.11
N ALA A 263 16.54 1.47 2.28
CA ALA A 263 15.94 2.10 3.45
C ALA A 263 16.32 1.34 4.74
N GLY A 264 16.27 0.00 4.71
CA GLY A 264 16.74 -0.85 5.81
C GLY A 264 18.21 -0.59 6.17
N CYS A 265 19.10 -0.47 5.17
CA CYS A 265 20.50 -0.12 5.41
C CYS A 265 20.64 1.26 6.07
N VAL A 266 19.89 2.26 5.62
CA VAL A 266 19.89 3.62 6.22
C VAL A 266 19.42 3.57 7.68
N VAL A 267 18.32 2.86 7.96
CA VAL A 267 17.79 2.67 9.32
C VAL A 267 18.83 2.02 10.20
N PHE A 268 19.33 0.86 9.82
CA PHE A 268 20.24 0.10 10.66
C PHE A 268 21.61 0.76 10.80
N ALA A 269 22.11 1.47 9.79
CA ALA A 269 23.32 2.29 9.92
C ALA A 269 23.15 3.39 10.98
N THR A 270 22.02 4.09 10.94
CA THR A 270 21.67 5.15 11.89
C THR A 270 21.54 4.60 13.30
N LEU A 271 20.82 3.48 13.47
CA LEU A 271 20.64 2.85 14.77
C LEU A 271 21.94 2.25 15.32
N GLY A 272 22.82 1.70 14.47
CA GLY A 272 24.12 1.18 14.88
C GLY A 272 25.05 2.27 15.40
N SER A 273 25.06 3.43 14.74
CA SER A 273 25.79 4.61 15.22
C SER A 273 25.24 5.11 16.56
N LEU A 274 23.92 5.18 16.69
CA LEU A 274 23.28 5.54 17.96
C LEU A 274 23.62 4.54 19.07
N ALA A 275 23.58 3.23 18.80
CA ALA A 275 23.92 2.19 19.77
C ALA A 275 25.37 2.31 20.27
N HIS A 276 26.31 2.54 19.36
CA HIS A 276 27.72 2.75 19.70
C HIS A 276 27.93 3.99 20.59
N GLU A 277 27.31 5.12 20.28
CA GLU A 277 27.40 6.31 21.13
C GLU A 277 26.78 6.11 22.52
N LEU A 278 25.81 5.21 22.61
CA LEU A 278 25.11 4.88 23.85
C LEU A 278 25.81 3.76 24.65
N ASN A 279 27.01 3.34 24.20
CA ASN A 279 27.82 2.25 24.76
C ASN A 279 27.04 0.93 24.84
N THR A 280 26.26 0.62 23.81
CA THR A 280 25.48 -0.60 23.69
C THR A 280 25.75 -1.26 22.35
N ASP A 281 26.15 -2.52 22.34
CA ASP A 281 26.38 -3.28 21.11
C ASP A 281 25.09 -3.85 20.48
N ASP A 282 24.00 -3.85 21.25
CA ASP A 282 22.69 -4.35 20.84
C ASP A 282 21.78 -3.24 20.31
N VAL A 283 21.59 -3.25 18.99
CA VAL A 283 20.74 -2.29 18.26
C VAL A 283 19.27 -2.39 18.69
N SER A 284 18.82 -3.51 19.24
CA SER A 284 17.44 -3.64 19.72
C SER A 284 17.15 -2.78 20.95
N GLN A 285 18.17 -2.46 21.76
CA GLN A 285 18.02 -1.65 22.98
C GLN A 285 17.87 -0.15 22.70
N VAL A 286 18.20 0.31 21.48
CA VAL A 286 18.01 1.72 21.08
C VAL A 286 16.66 1.98 20.43
N LEU A 287 15.90 0.93 20.10
CA LEU A 287 14.54 1.06 19.59
C LEU A 287 13.62 1.46 20.75
N LYS A 288 13.23 2.74 20.78
CA LYS A 288 12.33 3.27 21.80
C LYS A 288 10.88 3.06 21.36
N GLY A 289 10.18 2.15 22.04
CA GLY A 289 8.78 1.82 21.79
C GLY A 289 8.54 0.80 20.68
N GLU A 290 7.43 0.07 20.78
CA GLU A 290 7.04 -0.98 19.82
C GLU A 290 6.34 -0.44 18.56
N SER A 291 6.19 0.89 18.42
CA SER A 291 5.41 1.50 17.33
C SER A 291 6.28 2.15 16.25
N ASP A 292 5.87 2.03 14.99
CA ASP A 292 6.58 2.60 13.82
C ASP A 292 6.77 4.13 13.92
N LEU A 293 5.83 4.84 14.54
CA LEU A 293 5.95 6.28 14.79
C LEU A 293 7.08 6.61 15.76
N ALA A 294 7.32 5.78 16.77
CA ALA A 294 8.40 6.01 17.72
C ALA A 294 9.78 5.82 17.07
N LEU A 295 9.91 4.91 16.11
CA LEU A 295 11.12 4.82 15.30
C LEU A 295 11.37 6.14 14.55
N ALA A 296 10.39 6.60 13.75
CA ALA A 296 10.57 7.76 12.88
C ALA A 296 10.60 9.12 13.60
N PHE A 297 9.88 9.28 14.71
CA PHE A 297 9.70 10.56 15.40
C PHE A 297 10.37 10.64 16.78
N VAL A 298 10.97 9.56 17.28
CA VAL A 298 11.76 9.58 18.53
C VAL A 298 13.19 9.14 18.26
N THR A 299 13.37 7.90 17.81
CA THR A 299 14.69 7.28 17.69
C THR A 299 15.53 7.95 16.59
N TYR A 300 14.93 8.23 15.43
CA TYR A 300 15.60 8.91 14.34
C TYR A 300 15.98 10.36 14.65
N PRO A 301 15.09 11.22 15.16
CA PRO A 301 15.44 12.59 15.52
C PRO A 301 16.57 12.65 16.56
N GLU A 302 16.58 11.73 17.51
CA GLU A 302 17.67 11.57 18.46
C GLU A 302 18.99 11.21 17.76
N ALA A 303 19.00 10.18 16.91
CA ALA A 303 20.19 9.76 16.17
C ALA A 303 20.72 10.87 15.24
N LEU A 304 19.85 11.51 14.46
CA LEU A 304 20.23 12.59 13.55
C LEU A 304 20.77 13.81 14.31
N SER A 305 20.28 14.05 15.53
CA SER A 305 20.79 15.15 16.36
C SER A 305 22.23 14.95 16.85
N ARG A 306 22.76 13.72 16.77
CA ARG A 306 24.11 13.37 17.20
C ARG A 306 25.16 13.48 16.08
N ILE A 307 24.71 13.54 14.82
CA ILE A 307 25.58 13.81 13.67
C ILE A 307 26.28 15.17 13.85
N SER A 308 27.62 15.16 13.84
CA SER A 308 28.42 16.35 14.14
C SER A 308 28.31 17.46 13.07
N PHE A 309 28.04 17.10 11.82
CA PHE A 309 27.93 18.04 10.71
C PHE A 309 26.47 18.48 10.50
N VAL A 310 26.11 19.70 10.92
CA VAL A 310 24.81 20.36 10.66
C VAL A 310 23.59 19.45 10.89
N PRO A 311 23.31 19.03 12.14
CA PRO A 311 22.24 18.09 12.47
C PRO A 311 20.84 18.55 12.00
N GLN A 312 20.60 19.87 11.98
CA GLN A 312 19.36 20.47 11.47
C GLN A 312 19.11 20.13 10.00
N LEU A 313 20.15 20.15 9.16
CA LEU A 313 20.04 19.85 7.74
C LEU A 313 19.55 18.40 7.55
N TRP A 314 20.16 17.45 8.26
CA TRP A 314 19.79 16.04 8.17
C TRP A 314 18.39 15.78 8.68
N SER A 315 17.98 16.42 9.78
CA SER A 315 16.59 16.36 10.25
C SER A 315 15.60 16.91 9.23
N VAL A 316 15.86 18.10 8.66
CA VAL A 316 15.00 18.68 7.60
C VAL A 316 14.91 17.75 6.39
N MET A 317 16.05 17.23 5.89
CA MET A 317 16.07 16.32 4.75
C MET A 317 15.28 15.03 5.04
N PHE A 318 15.45 14.44 6.22
CA PHE A 318 14.75 13.24 6.63
C PHE A 318 13.23 13.44 6.68
N PHE A 319 12.76 14.50 7.32
CA PHE A 319 11.31 14.75 7.42
C PHE A 319 10.68 15.22 6.11
N ILE A 320 11.42 15.95 5.26
CA ILE A 320 10.99 16.23 3.89
C ILE A 320 10.88 14.93 3.09
N MET A 321 11.84 14.01 3.22
CA MET A 321 11.76 12.70 2.57
C MET A 321 10.52 11.93 3.00
N LEU A 322 10.24 11.83 4.30
CA LEU A 322 9.02 11.16 4.80
C LEU A 322 7.75 11.83 4.29
N PHE A 323 7.70 13.16 4.27
CA PHE A 323 6.58 13.92 3.70
C PHE A 323 6.40 13.64 2.21
N LEU A 324 7.49 13.62 1.42
CA LEU A 324 7.43 13.36 -0.03
C LEU A 324 7.01 11.93 -0.36
N LEU A 325 7.47 10.94 0.41
CA LEU A 325 7.01 9.56 0.32
C LEU A 325 5.51 9.48 0.59
N GLY A 326 5.04 10.17 1.65
CA GLY A 326 3.63 10.28 1.99
C GLY A 326 2.79 10.90 0.87
N LEU A 327 3.26 12.03 0.34
CA LEU A 327 2.59 12.78 -0.72
C LEU A 327 2.49 11.97 -2.01
N GLY A 328 3.51 11.17 -2.33
CA GLY A 328 3.50 10.29 -3.49
C GLY A 328 2.33 9.31 -3.46
N THR A 329 2.10 8.66 -2.32
CA THR A 329 1.01 7.71 -2.12
C THR A 329 -0.36 8.40 -2.06
N GLY A 330 -0.49 9.49 -1.27
CA GLY A 330 -1.77 10.20 -1.08
C GLY A 330 -2.35 10.74 -2.39
N VAL A 331 -1.50 11.27 -3.27
CA VAL A 331 -1.93 11.72 -4.61
C VAL A 331 -2.61 10.59 -5.40
N GLY A 332 -2.17 9.34 -5.22
CA GLY A 332 -2.82 8.14 -5.75
C GLY A 332 -4.20 7.90 -5.14
N ASP A 333 -4.35 8.02 -3.83
CA ASP A 333 -5.61 7.85 -3.11
C ASP A 333 -6.71 8.79 -3.63
N VAL A 334 -6.42 10.10 -3.66
CA VAL A 334 -7.34 11.12 -4.19
C VAL A 334 -7.71 10.82 -5.64
N GLN A 335 -6.74 10.33 -6.42
CA GLN A 335 -6.94 9.99 -7.82
C GLN A 335 -7.80 8.74 -8.01
N VAL A 336 -7.73 7.73 -7.16
CA VAL A 336 -8.64 6.56 -7.16
C VAL A 336 -10.08 7.02 -7.00
N ILE A 337 -10.36 7.80 -5.96
CA ILE A 337 -11.72 8.23 -5.62
C ILE A 337 -12.30 9.14 -6.70
N THR A 338 -11.51 10.11 -7.16
CA THR A 338 -11.90 11.00 -8.25
C THR A 338 -12.19 10.22 -9.55
N THR A 339 -11.38 9.20 -9.86
CA THR A 339 -11.58 8.35 -11.06
C THR A 339 -12.86 7.53 -10.94
N VAL A 340 -13.12 6.94 -9.77
CA VAL A 340 -14.36 6.19 -9.52
C VAL A 340 -15.59 7.09 -9.71
N LEU A 341 -15.62 8.28 -9.11
CA LEU A 341 -16.74 9.21 -9.21
C LEU A 341 -16.97 9.69 -10.64
N THR A 342 -15.91 10.09 -11.34
CA THR A 342 -16.00 10.58 -12.73
C THR A 342 -16.33 9.48 -13.75
N ASP A 343 -16.05 8.22 -13.41
CA ASP A 343 -16.52 7.09 -14.19
C ASP A 343 -17.99 6.73 -13.89
N GLN A 344 -18.43 6.68 -12.63
CA GLN A 344 -19.84 6.40 -12.34
C GLN A 344 -20.77 7.51 -12.84
N PHE A 345 -20.33 8.77 -12.77
CA PHE A 345 -21.09 9.95 -13.18
C PHE A 345 -20.34 10.77 -14.24
N PRO A 346 -20.51 10.46 -15.55
CA PRO A 346 -19.77 11.10 -16.63
C PRO A 346 -19.91 12.64 -16.68
N GLY A 347 -21.04 13.18 -16.22
CA GLY A 347 -21.28 14.63 -16.14
C GLY A 347 -20.31 15.37 -15.21
N LEU A 348 -19.69 14.66 -14.25
CA LEU A 348 -18.71 15.23 -13.32
C LEU A 348 -17.30 15.34 -13.92
N ARG A 349 -17.02 14.74 -15.08
CA ARG A 349 -15.70 14.77 -15.71
C ARG A 349 -15.19 16.20 -15.98
N LYS A 350 -16.10 17.12 -16.34
CA LYS A 350 -15.79 18.55 -16.55
C LYS A 350 -15.37 19.27 -15.27
N PHE A 351 -15.75 18.74 -14.11
CA PHE A 351 -15.44 19.29 -12.79
C PHE A 351 -14.41 18.45 -12.03
N ARG A 352 -13.65 17.57 -12.71
CA ARG A 352 -12.69 16.66 -12.08
C ARG A 352 -11.79 17.35 -11.05
N SER A 353 -11.20 18.49 -11.40
CA SER A 353 -10.34 19.27 -10.50
C SER A 353 -11.08 19.75 -9.25
N HIS A 354 -12.32 20.22 -9.42
CA HIS A 354 -13.15 20.66 -8.31
C HIS A 354 -13.56 19.49 -7.42
N LEU A 355 -13.80 18.30 -7.98
CA LEU A 355 -14.07 17.09 -7.20
C LEU A 355 -12.87 16.69 -6.35
N SER A 356 -11.64 16.74 -6.89
CA SER A 356 -10.44 16.42 -6.11
C SER A 356 -10.23 17.42 -4.97
N ILE A 357 -10.42 18.73 -5.20
CA ILE A 357 -10.36 19.75 -4.14
C ILE A 357 -11.46 19.51 -3.10
N LEU A 358 -12.70 19.30 -3.53
CA LEU A 358 -13.84 19.05 -2.63
C LEU A 358 -13.58 17.83 -1.77
N PHE A 359 -13.04 16.77 -2.36
CA PHE A 359 -12.66 15.56 -1.64
C PHE A 359 -11.60 15.84 -0.58
N CYS A 360 -10.53 16.57 -0.91
CA CYS A 360 -9.50 16.98 0.05
C CYS A 360 -10.08 17.82 1.19
N VAL A 361 -11.01 18.75 0.88
CA VAL A 361 -11.69 19.58 1.88
C VAL A 361 -12.56 18.75 2.83
N ILE A 362 -13.30 17.77 2.29
CA ILE A 362 -14.10 16.83 3.10
C ILE A 362 -13.18 16.03 4.01
N CYS A 363 -12.09 15.46 3.47
CA CYS A 363 -11.15 14.65 4.25
C CYS A 363 -10.41 15.47 5.31
N PHE A 364 -10.03 16.72 5.01
CA PHE A 364 -9.50 17.66 5.98
C PHE A 364 -10.52 17.88 7.12
N GLY A 365 -11.77 18.20 6.79
CA GLY A 365 -12.82 18.43 7.78
C GLY A 365 -13.08 17.23 8.67
N THR A 366 -13.19 16.02 8.09
CA THR A 366 -13.38 14.78 8.87
C THR A 366 -12.14 14.38 9.66
N GLY A 367 -10.95 14.72 9.15
CA GLY A 367 -9.66 14.37 9.76
C GLY A 367 -9.21 15.32 10.86
N LEU A 368 -9.86 16.49 11.04
CA LEU A 368 -9.53 17.43 12.14
C LEU A 368 -9.59 16.77 13.52
N ILE A 369 -10.41 15.73 13.69
CA ILE A 369 -10.47 14.95 14.94
C ILE A 369 -9.14 14.26 15.27
N LEU A 370 -8.30 13.95 14.26
CA LEU A 370 -6.96 13.40 14.46
C LEU A 370 -5.97 14.45 14.98
N CYS A 371 -6.26 15.74 14.85
CA CYS A 371 -5.42 16.82 15.39
C CYS A 371 -5.72 17.13 16.86
N THR A 372 -6.39 16.22 17.58
CA THR A 372 -6.69 16.33 19.00
C THR A 372 -5.70 15.53 19.85
N ASP A 373 -5.77 15.68 21.17
CA ASP A 373 -5.04 14.89 22.18
C ASP A 373 -5.20 13.37 22.02
N SER A 374 -6.31 12.92 21.43
CA SER A 374 -6.61 11.49 21.18
C SER A 374 -6.28 11.06 19.74
N GLY A 375 -5.54 11.89 18.99
CA GLY A 375 -5.29 11.74 17.56
C GLY A 375 -4.55 10.46 17.19
N ASN A 376 -3.50 10.11 17.93
CA ASN A 376 -2.72 8.90 17.67
C ASN A 376 -3.54 7.62 17.88
N ALA A 377 -4.37 7.58 18.93
CA ALA A 377 -5.24 6.44 19.21
C ALA A 377 -6.34 6.29 18.15
N LEU A 378 -6.94 7.40 17.70
CA LEU A 378 -7.88 7.39 16.59
C LEU A 378 -7.21 6.94 15.29
N ARG A 379 -6.01 7.44 14.97
CA ARG A 379 -5.23 7.01 13.80
C ARG A 379 -5.01 5.49 13.81
N LEU A 380 -4.64 4.91 14.95
CA LEU A 380 -4.45 3.46 15.09
C LEU A 380 -5.75 2.69 14.82
N LEU A 381 -6.91 3.26 15.16
CA LEU A 381 -8.21 2.68 14.84
C LEU A 381 -8.47 2.66 13.32
N PHE A 382 -8.16 3.75 12.61
CA PHE A 382 -8.25 3.80 11.14
C PHE A 382 -7.36 2.75 10.48
N ASP A 383 -6.15 2.58 10.98
CA ASP A 383 -5.15 1.66 10.44
C ASP A 383 -5.55 0.20 10.64
N ASN A 384 -5.84 -0.18 11.89
CA ASN A 384 -6.14 -1.56 12.26
C ASN A 384 -7.50 -2.04 11.74
N TYR A 385 -8.56 -1.23 11.91
CA TYR A 385 -9.93 -1.65 11.57
C TYR A 385 -10.39 -1.19 10.19
N GLY A 386 -9.86 -0.08 9.66
CA GLY A 386 -10.28 0.44 8.36
C GLY A 386 -9.66 -0.29 7.18
N VAL A 387 -8.46 -0.85 7.37
CA VAL A 387 -7.60 -1.33 6.28
C VAL A 387 -7.01 -2.69 6.60
N GLY A 388 -6.28 -2.81 7.72
CA GLY A 388 -5.49 -3.97 8.16
C GLY A 388 -5.80 -5.29 7.44
N GLN A 389 -6.64 -6.12 8.06
CA GLN A 389 -6.98 -7.43 7.48
C GLN A 389 -7.94 -7.37 6.28
N ALA A 390 -8.65 -6.25 6.08
CA ALA A 390 -9.63 -6.11 5.01
C ALA A 390 -8.99 -6.19 3.62
N VAL A 391 -7.75 -5.71 3.48
CA VAL A 391 -6.98 -5.77 2.21
C VAL A 391 -6.77 -7.21 1.74
N PHE A 392 -6.45 -8.14 2.64
CA PHE A 392 -6.29 -9.56 2.28
C PHE A 392 -7.59 -10.16 1.78
N MET A 393 -8.72 -9.78 2.38
CA MET A 393 -10.01 -10.23 1.91
C MET A 393 -10.37 -9.64 0.53
N TYR A 394 -10.01 -8.39 0.27
CA TYR A 394 -10.15 -7.80 -1.07
C TYR A 394 -9.31 -8.57 -2.09
N ALA A 395 -8.06 -8.88 -1.76
CA ALA A 395 -7.19 -9.67 -2.62
C ALA A 395 -7.75 -11.08 -2.91
N ILE A 396 -8.27 -11.76 -1.88
CA ILE A 396 -8.90 -13.08 -2.04
C ILE A 396 -10.11 -12.99 -2.97
N PHE A 397 -11.04 -12.08 -2.69
CA PHE A 397 -12.23 -11.92 -3.52
C PHE A 397 -11.88 -11.49 -4.93
N GLU A 398 -10.82 -10.70 -5.10
CA GLU A 398 -10.38 -10.25 -6.39
C GLU A 398 -9.81 -11.39 -7.24
N VAL A 399 -8.86 -12.15 -6.69
CA VAL A 399 -8.22 -13.28 -7.38
C VAL A 399 -9.25 -14.39 -7.63
N VAL A 400 -10.08 -14.75 -6.64
CA VAL A 400 -11.15 -15.75 -6.83
C VAL A 400 -12.18 -15.27 -7.86
N GLY A 401 -12.57 -14.00 -7.78
CA GLY A 401 -13.51 -13.37 -8.71
C GLY A 401 -13.04 -13.43 -10.16
N LEU A 402 -11.78 -13.09 -10.41
CA LEU A 402 -11.22 -13.09 -11.76
C LEU A 402 -10.86 -14.50 -12.24
N MET A 403 -10.22 -15.33 -11.39
CA MET A 403 -9.62 -16.59 -11.84
C MET A 403 -10.59 -17.77 -11.79
N TRP A 404 -11.48 -17.82 -10.80
CA TRP A 404 -12.40 -18.96 -10.62
C TRP A 404 -13.82 -18.65 -11.09
N ILE A 405 -14.30 -17.42 -10.92
CA ILE A 405 -15.67 -17.04 -11.32
C ILE A 405 -15.70 -16.52 -12.77
N TYR A 406 -14.93 -15.47 -13.10
CA TYR A 406 -14.82 -15.02 -14.48
C TYR A 406 -14.09 -16.05 -15.35
N GLY A 407 -13.08 -16.71 -14.78
CA GLY A 407 -12.41 -17.88 -15.33
C GLY A 407 -11.02 -17.55 -15.88
N LEU A 408 -10.02 -18.30 -15.44
CA LEU A 408 -8.61 -18.14 -15.81
C LEU A 408 -8.38 -18.09 -17.32
N ARG A 409 -9.10 -18.92 -18.10
CA ARG A 409 -9.01 -18.91 -19.57
C ARG A 409 -9.45 -17.58 -20.15
N ASN A 410 -10.56 -17.01 -19.66
CA ASN A 410 -11.07 -15.74 -20.15
C ASN A 410 -10.10 -14.60 -19.82
N VAL A 411 -9.52 -14.58 -18.61
CA VAL A 411 -8.49 -13.61 -18.22
C VAL A 411 -7.25 -13.74 -19.10
N CYS A 412 -6.76 -14.96 -19.32
CA CYS A 412 -5.61 -15.20 -20.20
C CYS A 412 -5.91 -14.70 -21.62
N ASP A 413 -7.07 -15.05 -22.18
CA ASP A 413 -7.48 -14.64 -23.52
C ASP A 413 -7.53 -13.10 -23.65
N ASP A 414 -8.04 -12.41 -22.64
CA ASP A 414 -8.10 -10.94 -22.61
C ASP A 414 -6.71 -10.31 -22.59
N PHE A 415 -5.81 -10.84 -21.76
CA PHE A 415 -4.43 -10.35 -21.67
C PHE A 415 -3.59 -10.73 -22.89
N GLU A 416 -3.79 -11.91 -23.48
CA GLU A 416 -3.12 -12.35 -24.72
C GLU A 416 -3.50 -11.46 -25.90
N PHE A 417 -4.77 -11.04 -25.98
CA PHE A 417 -5.23 -10.06 -26.96
C PHE A 417 -4.56 -8.69 -26.77
N MET A 418 -4.53 -8.20 -25.53
CA MET A 418 -3.95 -6.88 -25.20
C MET A 418 -2.43 -6.83 -25.40
N LEU A 419 -1.71 -7.84 -24.91
CA LEU A 419 -0.24 -7.89 -24.93
C LEU A 419 0.33 -8.49 -26.21
N LYS A 420 -0.52 -9.01 -27.10
CA LYS A 420 -0.13 -9.68 -28.36
C LYS A 420 0.87 -10.81 -28.15
N GLY A 421 0.82 -11.48 -27.00
CA GLY A 421 1.75 -12.53 -26.59
C GLY A 421 1.08 -13.53 -25.67
N LYS A 422 1.54 -14.79 -25.69
CA LYS A 422 0.97 -15.85 -24.86
C LYS A 422 1.33 -15.64 -23.39
N ILE A 423 0.36 -15.88 -22.51
CA ILE A 423 0.61 -15.89 -21.07
C ILE A 423 1.33 -17.19 -20.71
N SER A 424 2.50 -17.06 -20.09
CA SER A 424 3.33 -18.19 -19.69
C SER A 424 2.66 -19.06 -18.63
N TRP A 425 3.14 -20.31 -18.53
CA TRP A 425 2.65 -21.28 -17.55
C TRP A 425 2.77 -20.78 -16.09
N TYR A 426 3.85 -20.05 -15.80
CA TYR A 426 4.09 -19.48 -14.48
C TYR A 426 2.90 -18.64 -13.99
N TRP A 427 2.44 -17.68 -14.80
CA TRP A 427 1.30 -16.82 -14.43
C TRP A 427 0.00 -17.61 -14.29
N LYS A 428 -0.22 -18.60 -15.16
CA LYS A 428 -1.42 -19.46 -15.10
C LYS A 428 -1.48 -20.24 -13.80
N MET A 429 -0.35 -20.78 -13.34
CA MET A 429 -0.26 -21.52 -12.07
C MET A 429 -0.37 -20.61 -10.85
N THR A 430 0.29 -19.46 -10.87
CA THR A 430 0.22 -18.52 -9.74
C THR A 430 -1.20 -18.00 -9.57
N TRP A 431 -1.81 -17.48 -10.64
CA TRP A 431 -3.17 -16.95 -10.59
C TRP A 431 -4.24 -18.01 -10.36
N GLY A 432 -4.13 -19.15 -11.02
CA GLY A 432 -5.15 -20.20 -10.97
C GLY A 432 -5.17 -20.96 -9.65
N PHE A 433 -4.02 -21.14 -8.98
CA PHE A 433 -3.91 -22.04 -7.84
C PHE A 433 -3.07 -21.47 -6.69
N ILE A 434 -1.80 -21.13 -6.92
CA ILE A 434 -0.86 -20.83 -5.81
C ILE A 434 -1.31 -19.60 -5.03
N THR A 435 -1.56 -18.49 -5.71
CA THR A 435 -1.97 -17.21 -5.10
C THR A 435 -3.30 -17.33 -4.34
N PRO A 436 -4.43 -17.79 -4.94
CA PRO A 436 -5.69 -17.85 -4.21
C PRO A 436 -5.66 -18.81 -3.02
N VAL A 437 -5.04 -19.99 -3.16
CA VAL A 437 -4.94 -20.96 -2.06
C VAL A 437 -4.06 -20.42 -0.93
N SER A 438 -2.91 -19.83 -1.27
CA SER A 438 -2.00 -19.27 -0.27
C SER A 438 -2.64 -18.09 0.47
N LEU A 439 -3.32 -17.18 -0.23
CA LEU A 439 -4.01 -16.05 0.40
C LEU A 439 -5.12 -16.51 1.35
N ILE A 440 -5.93 -17.50 0.95
CA ILE A 440 -6.96 -18.07 1.82
C ILE A 440 -6.32 -18.71 3.06
N ALA A 441 -5.25 -19.49 2.90
CA ALA A 441 -4.55 -20.13 4.01
C ALA A 441 -3.96 -19.10 4.98
N ILE A 442 -3.29 -18.07 4.45
CA ILE A 442 -2.68 -16.97 5.23
C ILE A 442 -3.77 -16.19 5.97
N PHE A 443 -4.91 -15.91 5.34
CA PHE A 443 -6.02 -15.20 5.97
C PHE A 443 -6.65 -16.00 7.12
N ILE A 444 -6.91 -17.31 6.91
CA ILE A 444 -7.42 -18.20 7.96
C ILE A 444 -6.43 -18.26 9.12
N TYR A 445 -5.14 -18.41 8.83
CA TYR A 445 -4.09 -18.46 9.85
C TYR A 445 -3.99 -17.15 10.64
N GLY A 446 -3.99 -15.99 9.96
CA GLY A 446 -3.94 -14.67 10.60
C GLY A 446 -5.11 -14.45 11.56
N ASN A 447 -6.34 -14.76 11.13
CA ASN A 447 -7.53 -14.65 11.97
C ASN A 447 -7.53 -15.63 13.16
N ALA A 448 -6.93 -16.81 13.00
CA ALA A 448 -6.87 -17.81 14.08
C ALA A 448 -5.77 -17.51 15.11
N THR A 449 -4.72 -16.79 14.72
CA THR A 449 -3.54 -16.53 15.55
C THR A 449 -3.58 -15.17 16.23
N GLU A 450 -4.36 -14.21 15.70
CA GLU A 450 -4.57 -12.95 16.39
C GLU A 450 -5.25 -13.18 17.75
N GLY A 451 -4.46 -13.03 18.82
CA GLY A 451 -4.96 -12.95 20.17
C GLY A 451 -5.93 -11.78 20.28
N SER A 452 -7.18 -12.08 20.60
CA SER A 452 -8.28 -11.12 20.78
C SER A 452 -8.10 -10.23 22.02
N ALA A 453 -7.02 -9.46 22.07
CA ALA A 453 -6.72 -8.50 23.13
C ALA A 453 -6.33 -7.16 22.48
N SER A 454 -7.32 -6.48 21.90
CA SER A 454 -7.16 -5.07 21.57
C SER A 454 -7.03 -4.28 22.88
N SER A 455 -5.91 -3.59 23.05
CA SER A 455 -5.63 -2.66 24.17
C SER A 455 -6.54 -1.40 24.14
N LEU A 456 -7.44 -1.31 23.17
CA LEU A 456 -8.40 -0.23 23.00
C LEU A 456 -9.61 -0.41 23.94
N PRO A 457 -10.14 0.67 24.54
CA PRO A 457 -11.38 0.62 25.30
C PRO A 457 -12.58 0.15 24.47
N PRO A 458 -13.66 -0.31 25.11
CA PRO A 458 -14.84 -0.84 24.42
C PRO A 458 -15.43 0.11 23.38
N LEU A 459 -15.46 1.42 23.66
CA LEU A 459 -15.97 2.41 22.71
C LEU A 459 -15.13 2.46 21.42
N GLY A 460 -13.80 2.45 21.55
CA GLY A 460 -12.89 2.42 20.41
C GLY A 460 -13.10 1.17 19.56
N GLN A 461 -13.27 0.00 20.20
CA GLN A 461 -13.55 -1.25 19.50
C GLN A 461 -14.89 -1.21 18.74
N ILE A 462 -15.95 -0.66 19.34
CA ILE A 462 -17.26 -0.51 18.67
C ILE A 462 -17.13 0.36 17.42
N ILE A 463 -16.45 1.51 17.53
CA ILE A 463 -16.23 2.42 16.39
C ILE A 463 -15.42 1.69 15.29
N GLY A 464 -14.36 0.97 15.67
CA GLY A 464 -13.54 0.18 14.75
C GLY A 464 -14.36 -0.87 13.99
N TRP A 465 -15.16 -1.68 14.70
CA TRP A 465 -15.99 -2.69 14.06
C TRP A 465 -17.09 -2.10 13.17
N VAL A 466 -17.64 -0.92 13.52
CA VAL A 466 -18.57 -0.21 12.64
C VAL A 466 -17.88 0.25 11.36
N MET A 467 -16.66 0.80 11.44
CA MET A 467 -15.87 1.18 10.26
C MET A 467 -15.55 -0.02 9.38
N ALA A 468 -15.09 -1.13 9.99
CA ALA A 468 -14.83 -2.37 9.28
C ALA A 468 -16.10 -2.89 8.59
N ALA A 469 -17.25 -2.87 9.27
CA ALA A 469 -18.53 -3.28 8.71
C ALA A 469 -18.99 -2.38 7.54
N ILE A 470 -18.73 -1.07 7.59
CA ILE A 470 -19.04 -0.14 6.50
C ILE A 470 -18.22 -0.47 5.25
N ALA A 471 -16.91 -0.71 5.39
CA ALA A 471 -16.04 -1.02 4.27
C ALA A 471 -16.30 -2.43 3.71
N ILE A 472 -16.24 -3.46 4.56
CA ILE A 472 -16.40 -4.87 4.17
C ILE A 472 -17.83 -5.16 3.73
N GLY A 473 -18.82 -4.58 4.39
CA GLY A 473 -20.24 -4.78 4.10
C GLY A 473 -20.66 -4.32 2.70
N GLN A 474 -19.85 -3.52 2.00
CA GLN A 474 -20.12 -3.15 0.61
C GLN A 474 -20.12 -4.37 -0.32
N VAL A 475 -19.31 -5.39 -0.06
CA VAL A 475 -19.25 -6.60 -0.90
C VAL A 475 -20.61 -7.32 -0.93
N PRO A 476 -21.18 -7.78 0.20
CA PRO A 476 -22.50 -8.42 0.20
C PRO A 476 -23.64 -7.46 -0.16
N LEU A 477 -23.56 -6.18 0.22
CA LEU A 477 -24.58 -5.18 -0.12
C LEU A 477 -24.73 -5.04 -1.64
N TRP A 478 -23.62 -4.84 -2.37
CA TRP A 478 -23.66 -4.69 -3.82
C TRP A 478 -23.96 -6.00 -4.55
N MET A 479 -23.60 -7.14 -3.98
CA MET A 479 -24.03 -8.44 -4.47
C MET A 479 -25.57 -8.55 -4.44
N LEU A 480 -26.20 -8.19 -3.31
CA LEU A 480 -27.66 -8.18 -3.17
C LEU A 480 -28.33 -7.17 -4.12
N VAL A 481 -27.80 -5.94 -4.20
CA VAL A 481 -28.33 -4.91 -5.11
C VAL A 481 -28.28 -5.38 -6.56
N THR A 482 -27.19 -6.04 -6.97
CA THR A 482 -27.03 -6.57 -8.33
C THR A 482 -28.02 -7.70 -8.58
N PHE A 483 -28.18 -8.62 -7.61
CA PHE A 483 -29.13 -9.72 -7.70
C PHE A 483 -30.59 -9.24 -7.83
N VAL A 484 -30.99 -8.23 -7.06
CA VAL A 484 -32.35 -7.66 -7.13
C VAL A 484 -32.61 -7.01 -8.49
N LYS A 485 -31.62 -6.32 -9.05
CA LYS A 485 -31.68 -5.65 -10.37
C LYS A 485 -31.43 -6.60 -11.55
N ALA A 486 -31.05 -7.84 -11.29
CA ALA A 486 -30.67 -8.79 -12.33
C ALA A 486 -31.88 -9.17 -13.20
N PRO A 487 -31.71 -9.24 -14.54
CA PRO A 487 -32.77 -9.70 -15.42
C PRO A 487 -33.01 -11.21 -15.23
N GLY A 488 -34.29 -11.61 -15.15
CA GLY A 488 -34.70 -13.01 -15.01
C GLY A 488 -36.03 -13.14 -14.26
N SER A 489 -36.89 -14.07 -14.69
CA SER A 489 -38.17 -14.35 -14.02
C SER A 489 -38.02 -15.34 -12.87
N THR A 490 -37.00 -16.21 -12.92
CA THR A 490 -36.71 -17.20 -11.88
C THR A 490 -35.50 -16.82 -11.04
N LEU A 491 -35.48 -17.28 -9.79
CA LEU A 491 -34.41 -17.02 -8.83
C LEU A 491 -33.05 -17.55 -9.31
N ILE A 492 -33.05 -18.71 -9.97
CA ILE A 492 -31.86 -19.34 -10.58
C ILE A 492 -31.35 -18.50 -11.77
N GLN A 493 -32.24 -17.98 -12.62
CA GLN A 493 -31.84 -17.16 -13.76
C GLN A 493 -31.25 -15.82 -13.31
N LYS A 494 -31.82 -15.20 -12.26
CA LYS A 494 -31.26 -14.00 -11.63
C LYS A 494 -29.90 -14.26 -11.01
N LEU A 495 -29.73 -15.40 -10.32
CA LEU A 495 -28.44 -15.77 -9.75
C LEU A 495 -27.39 -15.95 -10.85
N LYS A 496 -27.73 -16.70 -11.91
CA LYS A 496 -26.84 -16.91 -13.06
C LYS A 496 -26.46 -15.59 -13.73
N SER A 497 -27.41 -14.69 -13.95
CA SER A 497 -27.13 -13.40 -14.61
C SER A 497 -26.26 -12.46 -13.77
N THR A 498 -26.28 -12.60 -12.45
CA THR A 498 -25.47 -11.80 -11.52
C THR A 498 -23.97 -12.16 -11.58
N PHE A 499 -23.64 -13.42 -11.89
CA PHE A 499 -22.26 -13.91 -12.02
C PHE A 499 -21.76 -13.98 -13.47
N THR A 500 -22.61 -13.69 -14.46
CA THR A 500 -22.18 -13.61 -15.86
C THR A 500 -21.70 -12.20 -16.23
N PRO A 501 -20.71 -12.06 -17.12
CA PRO A 501 -20.23 -10.76 -17.59
C PRO A 501 -21.34 -9.91 -18.20
N ASP A 502 -21.35 -8.62 -17.89
CA ASP A 502 -22.22 -7.62 -18.51
C ASP A 502 -21.93 -7.53 -20.02
N ALA A 503 -22.95 -7.31 -20.86
CA ALA A 503 -22.80 -7.14 -22.30
C ALA A 503 -21.84 -5.99 -22.69
N ASN A 504 -21.68 -5.02 -21.79
CA ASN A 504 -20.81 -3.85 -21.91
C ASN A 504 -19.40 -4.06 -21.33
N TYR A 505 -19.07 -5.25 -20.85
CA TYR A 505 -17.72 -5.61 -20.42
C TYR A 505 -16.75 -5.66 -21.61
N GLY A 506 -15.46 -5.42 -21.33
CA GLY A 506 -14.37 -5.38 -22.28
C GLY A 506 -13.74 -3.99 -22.42
N PRO A 507 -12.81 -3.82 -23.38
CA PRO A 507 -12.04 -2.59 -23.57
C PRO A 507 -12.92 -1.35 -23.66
N SER A 508 -12.45 -0.22 -23.12
CA SER A 508 -13.23 1.03 -23.15
C SER A 508 -13.43 1.58 -24.56
N ASP A 509 -12.46 1.40 -25.45
CA ASP A 509 -12.55 1.86 -26.84
C ASP A 509 -13.53 0.95 -27.62
N PRO A 510 -14.61 1.51 -28.22
CA PRO A 510 -15.57 0.74 -29.01
C PRO A 510 -14.95 -0.07 -30.16
N ASN A 511 -13.91 0.46 -30.82
CA ASN A 511 -13.26 -0.21 -31.94
C ASN A 511 -12.47 -1.41 -31.46
N VAL A 512 -11.61 -1.22 -30.45
CA VAL A 512 -10.83 -2.29 -29.82
C VAL A 512 -11.74 -3.36 -29.23
N ARG A 513 -12.86 -2.97 -28.62
CA ARG A 513 -13.86 -3.90 -28.09
C ARG A 513 -14.49 -4.75 -29.18
N LYS A 514 -14.77 -4.18 -30.37
CA LYS A 514 -15.31 -4.93 -31.50
C LYS A 514 -14.29 -5.94 -32.02
N GLU A 515 -13.03 -5.53 -32.19
CA GLU A 515 -11.93 -6.41 -32.59
C GLU A 515 -11.71 -7.55 -31.60
N TRP A 516 -11.70 -7.25 -30.30
CA TRP A 516 -11.58 -8.24 -29.24
C TRP A 516 -12.71 -9.28 -29.27
N LYS A 517 -13.97 -8.85 -29.45
CA LYS A 517 -15.12 -9.77 -29.57
C LYS A 517 -14.98 -10.70 -30.78
N LEU A 518 -14.54 -10.17 -31.92
CA LEU A 518 -14.28 -10.97 -33.12
C LEU A 518 -13.13 -11.96 -32.92
N TRP A 519 -12.04 -11.51 -32.29
CA TRP A 519 -10.89 -12.34 -31.96
C TRP A 519 -11.28 -13.49 -31.03
N LYS A 520 -12.07 -13.22 -29.98
CA LYS A 520 -12.57 -14.25 -29.06
C LYS A 520 -13.48 -15.27 -29.75
N ALA A 521 -14.39 -14.81 -30.61
CA ALA A 521 -15.25 -15.70 -31.38
C ALA A 521 -14.44 -16.63 -32.30
N ALA A 522 -13.42 -16.10 -32.99
CA ALA A 522 -12.55 -16.89 -33.85
C ALA A 522 -11.74 -17.95 -33.08
N ARG A 523 -11.28 -17.62 -31.88
CA ARG A 523 -10.54 -18.55 -31.00
C ARG A 523 -11.42 -19.69 -30.49
N ASN A 524 -12.63 -19.37 -30.01
CA ASN A 524 -13.60 -20.38 -29.59
C ASN A 524 -13.99 -21.34 -30.73
N ASN A 525 -14.06 -20.84 -31.97
CA ASN A 525 -14.29 -21.67 -33.15
C ASN A 525 -13.11 -22.59 -33.48
N LYS A 526 -11.86 -22.15 -33.27
CA LYS A 526 -10.69 -23.03 -33.44
C LYS A 526 -10.63 -24.15 -32.40
N ASP A 527 -11.04 -23.88 -31.17
CA ASP A 527 -11.05 -24.87 -30.09
C ASP A 527 -12.21 -25.88 -30.18
N SER A 528 -13.23 -25.60 -31.00
CA SER A 528 -14.37 -26.50 -31.28
C SER A 528 -14.18 -27.37 -32.53
N VAL A 529 -13.16 -27.08 -33.35
CA VAL A 529 -12.71 -28.00 -34.40
C VAL A 529 -11.74 -29.00 -33.78
N VAL A 530 -12.28 -30.12 -33.28
CA VAL A 530 -11.47 -31.34 -33.11
C VAL A 530 -10.84 -31.64 -34.47
N PRO A 531 -9.51 -31.88 -34.58
CA PRO A 531 -8.95 -32.31 -35.84
C PRO A 531 -9.65 -33.60 -36.27
N ILE A 532 -10.42 -33.52 -37.35
CA ILE A 532 -11.02 -34.67 -38.03
C ILE A 532 -9.87 -35.39 -38.74
N TYR A 533 -9.07 -36.12 -37.97
CA TYR A 533 -8.16 -37.16 -38.45
C TYR A 533 -8.34 -38.39 -37.57
N ALA A 534 -9.58 -38.88 -37.48
CA ALA A 534 -9.89 -40.18 -36.90
C ALA A 534 -11.22 -40.77 -37.41
N ILE A 535 -11.67 -40.43 -38.63
CA ILE A 535 -12.75 -41.19 -39.29
C ILE A 535 -12.43 -41.23 -40.79
N ASN A 536 -11.89 -42.37 -41.22
CA ASN A 536 -11.68 -42.90 -42.57
C ASN A 536 -10.22 -43.23 -42.84
N GLY A 537 -9.87 -44.48 -42.54
CA GLY A 537 -8.75 -45.12 -43.20
C GLY A 537 -9.04 -45.23 -44.70
N GLN A 538 -8.15 -44.71 -45.51
CA GLN A 538 -7.76 -45.32 -46.79
C GLN A 538 -6.40 -44.75 -47.22
N GLU A 539 -5.66 -45.59 -47.93
CA GLU A 539 -4.23 -45.57 -48.22
C GLU A 539 -3.77 -44.41 -49.13
N ASN A 540 -2.55 -43.87 -48.85
CA ASN A 540 -1.45 -43.42 -49.76
C ASN A 540 -1.71 -42.69 -51.12
N PRO A 541 -0.68 -42.08 -51.77
CA PRO A 541 0.48 -41.29 -51.30
C PRO A 541 0.73 -40.02 -52.17
N SER A 542 1.73 -39.21 -51.77
CA SER A 542 2.57 -38.29 -52.58
C SER A 542 1.90 -37.19 -53.43
N PHE A 543 2.25 -35.92 -53.19
CA PHE A 543 2.65 -34.97 -54.25
C PHE A 543 3.32 -33.73 -53.64
N THR A 544 4.54 -33.45 -54.09
CA THR A 544 5.29 -32.20 -53.89
C THR A 544 4.64 -31.04 -54.65
N PRO A 545 4.95 -29.79 -54.27
CA PRO A 545 5.32 -28.85 -55.33
C PRO A 545 6.57 -28.04 -55.01
N ASP A 546 7.36 -27.91 -56.06
CA ASP A 546 8.57 -27.13 -56.20
C ASP A 546 8.38 -25.62 -55.97
N ILE A 547 9.40 -25.04 -55.36
CA ILE A 547 10.11 -23.81 -55.71
C ILE A 547 9.61 -23.10 -56.99
N ILE A 548 9.12 -21.85 -56.88
CA ILE A 548 9.43 -20.74 -57.81
C ILE A 548 9.49 -19.41 -57.04
N ASN A 549 10.62 -18.72 -57.22
CA ASN A 549 10.93 -17.36 -56.78
C ASN A 549 10.11 -16.27 -57.53
N SER A 550 9.79 -15.20 -56.81
CA SER A 550 10.08 -13.81 -57.23
C SER A 550 10.05 -12.88 -56.01
#